data_AF-A0A6A5RXA8-F1
#
_entry.id   AF-A0A6A5RXA8-F1
#
_cell.length_a   1.000
_cell.length_b   1.000
_cell.length_c   1.000
_cell.angle_alpha   90.00
_cell.angle_beta   90.00
_cell.angle_gamma   90.00
#
_symmetry.space_group_name_H-M   'P 1'
#
loop_
_entity.id
_entity.type
_entity.pdbx_description
1 polymer ?
#
loop_
_entity_poly.entity_id
_entity_poly.type
_entity_poly.pdbx_seq_one_letter_code
_entity_poly.pdbx_strand_id
1 'polypeptide(L)'
;MIEIVIWNDNGESHYIGAGSETDKHTDDSSSAYANNMPHGGWLEMAEPYIAAFKAGTKVPTITDEKLVYWYHQSPRATCGAFDGIETLQDSVFVVALPKSAGTITVTSGGNTKTFEAAAGASAYEIDMGVGKQTFSLARSSGDVFRSTGILEISNNCGPTTLNAFVGTAKSSVIL
;
A
#
# COMPACT_ATOMS: atom_id res chain seq x y z
N MET A 1 3.69 -24.34 6.39
CA MET A 1 3.20 -24.00 5.05
C MET A 1 2.92 -22.50 5.04
N ILE A 2 3.29 -21.79 3.98
CA ILE A 2 2.87 -20.41 3.73
C ILE A 2 2.08 -20.44 2.43
N GLU A 3 0.98 -19.71 2.39
CA GLU A 3 0.15 -19.53 1.21
C GLU A 3 -0.05 -18.03 0.98
N ILE A 4 0.10 -17.60 -0.26
CA ILE A 4 -0.21 -16.24 -0.70
C ILE A 4 -1.30 -16.39 -1.76
N VAL A 5 -2.49 -15.93 -1.43
CA VAL A 5 -3.66 -15.93 -2.31
C VAL A 5 -3.86 -14.49 -2.78
N ILE A 6 -3.69 -14.17 -4.06
CA ILE A 6 -3.25 -15.01 -5.21
C ILE A 6 -2.37 -14.23 -6.18
N TRP A 7 -1.76 -14.90 -7.15
CA TRP A 7 -0.93 -14.25 -8.17
C TRP A 7 -1.73 -13.30 -9.08
N ASN A 8 -2.89 -13.71 -9.62
CA ASN A 8 -3.52 -13.02 -10.76
C ASN A 8 -5.05 -13.06 -10.80
N ASP A 9 -5.73 -13.08 -9.66
CA ASP A 9 -7.18 -12.91 -9.63
C ASP A 9 -7.53 -11.42 -9.65
N ASN A 10 -7.51 -10.89 -10.87
CA ASN A 10 -7.68 -9.47 -11.16
C ASN A 10 -9.12 -9.01 -10.97
N GLY A 11 -10.11 -9.84 -11.29
CA GLY A 11 -11.53 -9.53 -11.12
C GLY A 11 -11.95 -9.40 -9.66
N GLU A 12 -11.27 -10.08 -8.75
CA GLU A 12 -11.53 -10.03 -7.29
C GLU A 12 -10.58 -9.10 -6.52
N SER A 13 -9.68 -8.39 -7.21
CA SER A 13 -8.89 -7.30 -6.59
C SER A 13 -7.92 -7.73 -5.47
N HIS A 14 -7.52 -9.01 -5.40
CA HIS A 14 -6.55 -9.51 -4.41
C HIS A 14 -5.28 -10.14 -5.02
N TYR A 15 -5.02 -9.84 -6.29
CA TYR A 15 -3.78 -10.20 -6.98
C TYR A 15 -2.54 -9.51 -6.39
N ILE A 16 -1.39 -10.16 -6.49
CA ILE A 16 -0.06 -9.59 -6.15
C ILE A 16 0.93 -9.62 -7.32
N GLY A 17 0.47 -10.02 -8.50
CA GLY A 17 1.25 -10.07 -9.74
C GLY A 17 1.78 -8.70 -10.17
N ALA A 18 2.78 -8.72 -11.05
CA ALA A 18 3.44 -7.50 -11.51
C ALA A 18 2.50 -6.63 -12.37
N GLY A 19 2.70 -5.31 -12.31
CA GLY A 19 1.93 -4.34 -13.10
C GLY A 19 1.93 -4.63 -14.61
N SER A 20 3.04 -5.17 -15.13
CA SER A 20 3.16 -5.59 -16.52
C SER A 20 2.24 -6.74 -16.93
N GLU A 21 1.62 -7.43 -15.98
CA GLU A 21 0.59 -8.45 -16.21
C GLU A 21 -0.81 -7.87 -16.02
N THR A 22 -0.99 -6.98 -15.04
CA THR A 22 -2.29 -6.39 -14.68
C THR A 22 -2.72 -5.28 -15.64
N ASP A 23 -1.78 -4.60 -16.29
CA ASP A 23 -2.08 -3.54 -17.28
C ASP A 23 -2.39 -4.08 -18.69
N LYS A 24 -2.46 -5.41 -18.85
CA LYS A 24 -2.76 -6.07 -20.14
C LYS A 24 -4.24 -6.36 -20.36
N HIS A 25 -5.09 -6.13 -19.36
CA HIS A 25 -6.52 -6.39 -19.46
C HIS A 25 -7.19 -5.31 -20.31
N THR A 26 -7.78 -5.70 -21.45
CA THR A 26 -8.45 -4.74 -22.36
C THR A 26 -9.96 -4.70 -22.15
N ASP A 27 -10.59 -5.85 -21.96
CA ASP A 27 -12.06 -5.99 -22.01
C ASP A 27 -12.58 -7.34 -21.48
N ASP A 28 -11.77 -8.09 -20.73
CA ASP A 28 -12.14 -9.37 -20.12
C ASP A 28 -12.86 -9.22 -18.76
N SER A 29 -13.53 -8.08 -18.56
CA SER A 29 -14.12 -7.62 -17.29
C SER A 29 -13.16 -7.36 -16.12
N SER A 30 -11.90 -7.83 -16.19
CA SER A 30 -10.88 -7.57 -15.17
C SER A 30 -10.21 -6.21 -15.35
N SER A 31 -10.25 -5.65 -16.57
CA SER A 31 -9.61 -4.38 -16.91
C SER A 31 -10.07 -3.21 -16.05
N ALA A 32 -11.32 -3.21 -15.60
CA ALA A 32 -11.83 -2.21 -14.69
C ALA A 32 -11.05 -2.23 -13.36
N TYR A 33 -10.81 -3.41 -12.79
CA TYR A 33 -10.21 -3.57 -11.48
C TYR A 33 -8.68 -3.55 -11.50
N ALA A 34 -8.04 -3.96 -12.61
CA ALA A 34 -6.61 -4.17 -12.68
C ALA A 34 -5.81 -2.99 -13.27
N ASN A 35 -6.36 -2.30 -14.27
CA ASN A 35 -5.62 -1.29 -15.00
C ASN A 35 -5.37 -0.06 -14.12
N ASN A 36 -4.12 0.38 -14.04
CA ASN A 36 -3.69 1.48 -13.16
C ASN A 36 -3.92 1.21 -11.66
N MET A 37 -4.12 -0.06 -11.28
CA MET A 37 -4.28 -0.50 -9.89
C MET A 37 -3.08 -1.36 -9.49
N PRO A 38 -1.94 -0.75 -9.15
CA PRO A 38 -0.76 -1.51 -8.76
C PRO A 38 -0.99 -2.20 -7.41
N HIS A 39 -0.70 -3.50 -7.34
CA HIS A 39 -0.67 -4.29 -6.09
C HIS A 39 0.73 -4.80 -5.71
N GLY A 40 1.75 -4.52 -6.53
CA GLY A 40 3.11 -5.05 -6.35
C GLY A 40 3.77 -4.70 -5.01
N GLY A 41 3.33 -3.62 -4.34
CA GLY A 41 3.78 -3.27 -3.00
C GLY A 41 3.50 -4.37 -1.96
N TRP A 42 2.39 -5.11 -2.08
CA TRP A 42 2.09 -6.24 -1.19
C TRP A 42 3.08 -7.40 -1.38
N LEU A 43 3.53 -7.66 -2.61
CA LEU A 43 4.61 -8.62 -2.87
C LEU A 43 5.93 -8.13 -2.29
N GLU A 44 6.31 -6.86 -2.54
CA GLU A 44 7.52 -6.26 -1.94
C GLU A 44 7.51 -6.34 -0.41
N MET A 45 6.35 -6.19 0.22
CA MET A 45 6.18 -6.33 1.66
C MET A 45 6.38 -7.77 2.15
N ALA A 46 5.99 -8.77 1.36
CA ALA A 46 6.09 -10.18 1.71
C ALA A 46 7.52 -10.74 1.58
N GLU A 47 8.35 -10.17 0.71
CA GLU A 47 9.73 -10.59 0.45
C GLU A 47 10.57 -10.91 1.71
N PRO A 48 10.70 -10.02 2.71
CA PRO A 48 11.53 -10.30 3.89
C PRO A 48 10.97 -11.44 4.76
N TYR A 49 9.65 -11.66 4.75
CA TYR A 49 9.02 -12.79 5.45
C TYR A 49 9.25 -14.11 4.71
N ILE A 50 9.15 -14.10 3.37
CA ILE A 50 9.48 -15.26 2.53
C ILE A 50 10.95 -15.66 2.75
N ALA A 51 11.85 -14.68 2.80
CA ALA A 51 13.27 -14.92 3.07
C ALA A 51 13.49 -15.54 4.46
N ALA A 52 12.86 -15.00 5.50
CA ALA A 52 12.94 -15.54 6.86
C ALA A 52 12.43 -16.99 6.93
N PHE A 53 11.26 -17.26 6.33
CA PHE A 53 10.69 -18.60 6.26
C PHE A 53 11.63 -19.60 5.58
N LYS A 54 12.20 -19.23 4.43
CA LYS A 54 13.18 -20.08 3.70
C LYS A 54 14.45 -20.33 4.50
N ALA A 55 14.87 -19.36 5.32
CA ALA A 55 16.02 -19.49 6.21
C ALA A 55 15.71 -20.25 7.52
N GLY A 56 14.45 -20.65 7.76
CA GLY A 56 14.03 -21.27 9.01
C GLY A 56 14.00 -20.30 10.20
N THR A 57 14.02 -18.99 9.97
CA THR A 57 13.93 -17.96 11.01
C THR A 57 12.51 -17.39 11.08
N LYS A 58 12.16 -16.82 12.24
CA LYS A 58 10.83 -16.21 12.47
C LYS A 58 10.83 -14.69 12.29
N VAL A 59 12.00 -14.07 12.32
CA VAL A 59 12.14 -12.61 12.33
C VAL A 59 12.67 -12.17 10.96
N PRO A 60 11.93 -11.33 10.21
CA PRO A 60 12.40 -10.79 8.95
C PRO A 60 13.58 -9.84 9.17
N THR A 61 14.62 -10.00 8.37
CA THR A 61 15.70 -9.00 8.25
C THR A 61 15.34 -8.05 7.12
N ILE A 62 15.20 -6.77 7.44
CA ILE A 62 14.92 -5.74 6.44
C ILE A 62 16.21 -5.32 5.76
N THR A 63 16.29 -5.49 4.44
CA THR A 63 17.45 -5.13 3.60
C THR A 63 17.16 -3.98 2.64
N ASP A 64 15.89 -3.71 2.36
CA ASP A 64 15.40 -2.58 1.57
C ASP A 64 14.35 -1.83 2.40
N GLU A 65 14.68 -0.58 2.82
CA GLU A 65 13.79 0.17 3.69
C GLU A 65 12.75 0.97 2.90
N LYS A 66 11.48 0.77 3.26
CA LYS A 66 10.34 1.31 2.53
C LYS A 66 9.11 1.42 3.42
N LEU A 67 8.13 2.20 2.97
CA LEU A 67 6.75 2.13 3.43
C LEU A 67 5.92 1.56 2.29
N VAL A 68 5.16 0.51 2.56
CA VAL A 68 4.12 0.00 1.65
C VAL A 68 2.79 0.54 2.16
N TYR A 69 2.00 1.16 1.29
CA TYR A 69 0.74 1.78 1.68
C TYR A 69 -0.38 1.37 0.74
N TRP A 70 -1.61 1.37 1.25
CA TRP A 70 -2.79 1.16 0.43
C TRP A 70 -4.02 1.85 0.99
N TYR A 71 -4.96 2.15 0.09
CA TYR A 71 -6.23 2.80 0.37
C TYR A 71 -7.18 2.61 -0.82
N HIS A 72 -8.47 2.77 -0.59
CA HIS A 72 -9.46 2.89 -1.68
C HIS A 72 -9.53 4.35 -2.17
N GLN A 73 -9.93 4.55 -3.43
CA GLN A 73 -9.81 5.84 -4.13
C GLN A 73 -10.85 6.88 -3.71
N SER A 74 -11.94 6.45 -3.06
CA SER A 74 -13.04 7.33 -2.65
C SER A 74 -13.64 6.91 -1.32
N PRO A 75 -13.97 7.85 -0.42
CA PRO A 75 -14.65 7.55 0.83
C PRO A 75 -15.89 6.70 0.62
N ARG A 76 -16.15 5.78 1.56
CA ARG A 76 -17.30 4.88 1.55
C ARG A 76 -18.62 5.61 1.32
N ALA A 77 -18.80 6.73 2.02
CA ALA A 77 -20.01 7.55 1.93
C ALA A 77 -20.29 8.11 0.51
N THR A 78 -19.26 8.21 -0.33
CA THR A 78 -19.39 8.65 -1.73
C THR A 78 -19.96 7.57 -2.65
N CYS A 79 -19.85 6.29 -2.26
CA CYS A 79 -20.12 5.15 -3.15
C CYS A 79 -21.55 4.61 -3.13
N GLY A 80 -22.47 5.29 -2.46
CA GLY A 80 -23.82 4.78 -2.25
C GLY A 80 -23.83 3.57 -1.30
N ALA A 81 -24.87 2.75 -1.35
CA ALA A 81 -24.99 1.56 -0.50
C ALA A 81 -25.05 0.30 -1.37
N PHE A 82 -24.25 -0.70 -1.00
CA PHE A 82 -24.27 -2.05 -1.57
C PHE A 82 -23.73 -3.03 -0.50
N ASP A 83 -23.98 -4.32 -0.67
CA ASP A 83 -23.62 -5.32 0.32
C ASP A 83 -22.09 -5.39 0.54
N GLY A 84 -21.66 -5.43 1.80
CA GLY A 84 -20.25 -5.49 2.17
C GLY A 84 -19.57 -4.14 2.32
N ILE A 85 -20.21 -3.04 1.90
CA ILE A 85 -19.66 -1.68 2.02
C ILE A 85 -19.30 -1.32 3.47
N GLU A 86 -20.04 -1.85 4.45
CA GLU A 86 -19.81 -1.64 5.87
C GLU A 86 -18.48 -2.21 6.38
N THR A 87 -17.90 -3.18 5.66
CA THR A 87 -16.60 -3.78 5.99
C THR A 87 -15.43 -2.91 5.54
N LEU A 88 -15.68 -1.94 4.64
CA LEU A 88 -14.68 -1.01 4.16
C LEU A 88 -14.37 0.04 5.25
N GLN A 89 -13.08 0.26 5.47
CA GLN A 89 -12.57 1.28 6.37
C GLN A 89 -12.04 2.46 5.56
N ASP A 90 -12.55 3.66 5.86
CA ASP A 90 -12.07 4.93 5.31
C ASP A 90 -10.70 5.29 5.90
N SER A 91 -9.68 4.52 5.50
CA SER A 91 -8.34 4.56 6.07
C SER A 91 -7.25 4.43 5.02
N VAL A 92 -6.09 5.04 5.30
CA VAL A 92 -4.82 4.75 4.64
C VAL A 92 -4.03 3.83 5.57
N PHE A 93 -3.77 2.62 5.08
CA PHE A 93 -2.96 1.64 5.78
C PHE A 93 -1.50 1.76 5.33
N VAL A 94 -0.58 1.60 6.28
CA VAL A 94 0.86 1.69 6.01
C VAL A 94 1.59 0.60 6.77
N VAL A 95 2.37 -0.22 6.06
CA VAL A 95 3.37 -1.11 6.64
C VAL A 95 4.74 -0.50 6.44
N ALA A 96 5.42 -0.28 7.56
CA ALA A 96 6.76 0.24 7.58
C ALA A 96 7.78 -0.87 7.72
N LEU A 97 8.81 -0.82 6.88
CA LEU A 97 9.94 -1.74 6.88
C LEU A 97 11.25 -0.97 7.06
N PRO A 98 11.51 -0.31 8.21
CA PRO A 98 12.78 0.39 8.41
C PRO A 98 13.92 -0.55 8.84
N LYS A 99 15.16 -0.28 8.39
CA LYS A 99 16.38 -1.01 8.84
C LYS A 99 16.79 -0.68 10.26
N SER A 100 16.45 0.52 10.72
CA SER A 100 16.71 1.04 12.06
C SER A 100 15.58 1.97 12.46
N ALA A 101 15.38 2.17 13.76
CA ALA A 101 14.29 2.97 14.28
C ALA A 101 14.22 4.36 13.63
N GLY A 102 13.01 4.88 13.44
CA GLY A 102 12.77 6.18 12.83
C GLY A 102 11.31 6.60 12.95
N THR A 103 11.07 7.84 12.55
CA THR A 103 9.77 8.49 12.62
C THR A 103 9.13 8.46 11.24
N ILE A 104 7.92 7.91 11.16
CA ILE A 104 7.11 7.89 9.96
C ILE A 104 6.11 9.02 10.02
N THR A 105 5.97 9.79 8.95
CA THR A 105 4.87 10.75 8.80
C THR A 105 4.03 10.38 7.60
N VAL A 106 2.72 10.30 7.82
CA VAL A 106 1.72 10.02 6.80
C VAL A 106 0.76 11.19 6.76
N THR A 107 0.60 11.78 5.58
CA THR A 107 -0.46 12.75 5.32
C THR A 107 -1.46 12.16 4.36
N SER A 108 -2.73 12.20 4.73
CA SER A 108 -3.85 11.88 3.86
C SER A 108 -4.80 13.06 3.69
N GLY A 109 -4.77 13.70 2.52
CA GLY A 109 -5.49 14.94 2.28
C GLY A 109 -5.08 16.02 3.29
N GLY A 110 -6.01 16.42 4.16
CA GLY A 110 -5.76 17.35 5.26
C GLY A 110 -5.28 16.71 6.57
N ASN A 111 -5.31 15.38 6.69
CA ASN A 111 -4.99 14.65 7.93
C ASN A 111 -3.50 14.30 7.95
N THR A 112 -2.78 14.62 9.02
CA THR A 112 -1.38 14.20 9.20
C THR A 112 -1.21 13.49 10.53
N LYS A 113 -0.57 12.32 10.51
CA LYS A 113 -0.14 11.59 11.73
C LYS A 113 1.32 11.17 11.61
N THR A 114 1.95 11.06 12.77
CA THR A 114 3.33 10.64 12.92
C THR A 114 3.40 9.44 13.85
N PHE A 115 4.26 8.47 13.52
CA PHE A 115 4.44 7.22 14.26
C PHE A 115 5.92 6.94 14.47
N GLU A 116 6.26 6.43 15.65
CA GLU A 116 7.58 5.89 15.92
C GLU A 116 7.62 4.42 15.50
N ALA A 117 8.54 4.09 14.59
CA ALA A 117 8.72 2.74 14.09
C ALA A 117 10.08 2.19 14.51
N ALA A 118 10.08 1.04 15.18
CA ALA A 118 11.29 0.27 15.43
C ALA A 118 11.82 -0.37 14.14
N ALA A 119 13.09 -0.81 14.16
CA ALA A 119 13.65 -1.63 13.09
C ALA A 119 12.80 -2.91 12.89
N GLY A 120 12.61 -3.35 11.66
CA GLY A 120 11.77 -4.50 11.34
C GLY A 120 10.49 -4.08 10.63
N ALA A 121 9.40 -4.80 10.88
CA ALA A 121 8.12 -4.55 10.25
C ALA A 121 7.07 -4.12 11.28
N SER A 122 6.28 -3.10 10.95
CA SER A 122 5.18 -2.60 11.79
C SER A 122 4.07 -2.03 10.92
N ALA A 123 2.82 -2.14 11.37
CA ALA A 123 1.64 -1.65 10.66
C ALA A 123 1.03 -0.45 11.39
N TYR A 124 0.58 0.53 10.62
CA TYR A 124 -0.04 1.77 11.06
C TYR A 124 -1.25 2.10 10.20
N GLU A 125 -2.10 2.98 10.72
CA GLU A 125 -3.32 3.42 10.06
C GLU A 125 -3.59 4.89 10.37
N ILE A 126 -4.08 5.61 9.37
CA ILE A 126 -4.59 6.98 9.50
C ILE A 126 -5.92 7.11 8.76
N ASP A 127 -6.82 7.89 9.35
CA ASP A 127 -8.10 8.30 8.77
C ASP A 127 -7.88 8.90 7.37
N MET A 128 -8.61 8.37 6.40
CA MET A 128 -8.57 8.80 5.01
C MET A 128 -9.00 10.26 4.87
N GLY A 129 -8.23 11.02 4.09
CA GLY A 129 -8.58 12.36 3.65
C GLY A 129 -8.53 12.50 2.13
N VAL A 130 -9.54 13.19 1.58
CA VAL A 130 -9.58 13.58 0.16
C VAL A 130 -8.39 14.48 -0.17
N GLY A 131 -7.72 14.19 -1.30
CA GLY A 131 -6.55 14.89 -1.79
C GLY A 131 -5.32 13.98 -1.89
N LYS A 132 -4.14 14.57 -1.70
CA LYS A 132 -2.84 13.88 -1.85
C LYS A 132 -2.51 13.01 -0.66
N GLN A 133 -1.82 11.90 -0.95
CA GLN A 133 -1.23 11.03 0.05
C GLN A 133 0.28 11.25 0.05
N THR A 134 0.88 11.60 1.18
CA THR A 134 2.34 11.74 1.30
C THR A 134 2.89 10.91 2.44
N PHE A 135 4.10 10.41 2.25
CA PHE A 135 4.73 9.43 3.12
C PHE A 135 6.19 9.78 3.30
N SER A 136 6.69 9.73 4.54
CA SER A 136 8.10 9.94 4.81
C SER A 136 8.60 9.09 5.96
N LEU A 137 9.88 8.73 5.88
CA LEU A 137 10.65 8.18 6.99
C LEU A 137 11.80 9.14 7.31
N ALA A 138 11.93 9.52 8.57
CA ALA A 138 12.97 10.42 9.05
C ALA A 138 13.66 9.84 10.30
N ARG A 139 14.87 10.31 10.56
CA ARG A 139 15.65 10.02 11.77
C ARG A 139 16.22 11.32 12.32
N SER A 140 16.92 11.27 13.45
CA SER A 140 17.61 12.44 14.01
C SER A 140 18.63 13.06 13.05
N SER A 141 19.17 12.27 12.11
CA SER A 141 20.07 12.72 11.05
C SER A 141 19.38 13.45 9.89
N GLY A 142 18.05 13.56 9.91
CA GLY A 142 17.24 14.09 8.82
C GLY A 142 16.43 13.02 8.09
N ASP A 143 15.92 13.39 6.92
CA ASP A 143 15.03 12.55 6.15
C ASP A 143 15.76 11.41 5.46
N VAL A 144 15.17 10.22 5.53
CA VAL A 144 15.60 9.05 4.78
C VAL A 144 15.00 9.10 3.38
N PHE A 145 13.70 9.33 3.31
CA PHE A 145 12.97 9.62 2.07
C PHE A 145 11.66 10.35 2.33
N ARG A 146 11.17 11.01 1.28
CA ARG A 146 9.79 11.48 1.15
C ARG A 146 9.24 11.02 -0.20
N SER A 147 7.96 10.67 -0.22
CA SER A 147 7.23 10.31 -1.43
C SER A 147 5.82 10.87 -1.40
N THR A 148 5.27 11.12 -2.58
CA THR A 148 3.86 11.46 -2.79
C THR A 148 3.24 10.35 -3.62
N GLY A 149 2.11 9.81 -3.18
CA GLY A 149 1.34 8.82 -3.93
C GLY A 149 0.88 9.40 -5.27
N ILE A 150 0.88 8.55 -6.30
CA ILE A 150 0.52 8.97 -7.66
C ILE A 150 -0.99 9.09 -7.90
N LEU A 151 -1.79 8.54 -6.98
CA LEU A 151 -3.23 8.62 -7.00
C LEU A 151 -3.73 9.45 -5.82
N GLU A 152 -4.61 10.41 -6.08
CA GLU A 152 -5.27 11.18 -5.04
C GLU A 152 -6.59 10.51 -4.67
N ILE A 153 -6.96 10.61 -3.39
CA ILE A 153 -8.28 10.18 -2.94
C ILE A 153 -9.26 11.27 -3.33
N SER A 154 -10.38 10.90 -3.96
CA SER A 154 -11.34 11.85 -4.50
C SER A 154 -12.77 11.48 -4.12
N ASN A 155 -13.70 12.43 -4.20
CA ASN A 155 -15.13 12.20 -4.00
C ASN A 155 -15.83 11.70 -5.28
N ASN A 156 -15.15 10.90 -6.10
CA ASN A 156 -15.73 10.35 -7.32
C ASN A 156 -15.77 8.83 -7.23
N CYS A 157 -16.90 8.26 -6.80
CA CYS A 157 -17.05 6.81 -6.77
C CYS A 157 -17.40 6.25 -8.15
N GLY A 158 -16.38 5.76 -8.85
CA GLY A 158 -16.49 4.98 -10.07
C GLY A 158 -16.59 3.47 -9.79
N PRO A 159 -16.72 2.63 -10.83
CA PRO A 159 -16.94 1.19 -10.67
C PRO A 159 -15.80 0.45 -9.94
N THR A 160 -14.64 1.07 -9.79
CA THR A 160 -13.38 0.41 -9.37
C THR A 160 -12.73 1.12 -8.19
N THR A 161 -13.38 2.16 -7.65
CA THR A 161 -12.81 3.07 -6.65
C THR A 161 -12.67 2.44 -5.27
N LEU A 162 -13.19 1.24 -5.09
CA LEU A 162 -13.11 0.47 -3.87
C LEU A 162 -12.06 -0.65 -3.92
N ASN A 163 -11.44 -0.88 -5.08
CA ASN A 163 -10.20 -1.65 -5.12
C ASN A 163 -9.09 -0.82 -4.43
N ALA A 164 -8.19 -1.52 -3.74
CA ALA A 164 -7.06 -0.92 -3.06
C ALA A 164 -6.01 -0.44 -4.08
N PHE A 165 -5.69 0.83 -4.05
CA PHE A 165 -4.49 1.33 -4.70
C PHE A 165 -3.30 1.04 -3.78
N VAL A 166 -2.29 0.29 -4.24
CA VAL A 166 -1.11 -0.06 -3.43
C VAL A 166 0.14 0.61 -3.98
N GLY A 167 0.85 1.33 -3.12
CA GLY A 167 2.10 1.98 -3.49
C GLY A 167 3.23 1.70 -2.52
N THR A 168 4.44 2.04 -2.96
CA THR A 168 5.66 1.94 -2.17
C THR A 168 6.34 3.32 -2.11
N ALA A 169 6.67 3.78 -0.92
CA ALA A 169 7.52 4.94 -0.67
C ALA A 169 8.90 4.47 -0.20
N LYS A 170 9.94 4.78 -0.97
CA LYS A 170 11.34 4.48 -0.67
C LYS A 170 12.25 5.50 -1.33
N SER A 171 13.53 5.57 -0.91
CA SER A 171 14.51 6.42 -1.58
C SER A 171 14.68 5.95 -3.03
N SER A 172 14.59 6.85 -4.00
CA SER A 172 14.91 6.52 -5.39
C SER A 172 16.39 6.14 -5.48
N VAL A 173 16.70 4.97 -6.04
CA VAL A 173 18.05 4.69 -6.50
C VAL A 173 18.25 5.56 -7.74
N ILE A 174 19.13 6.57 -7.65
CA ILE A 174 19.66 7.20 -8.86
C ILE A 174 20.52 6.13 -9.51
N LEU A 175 20.01 5.51 -10.59
CA LEU A 175 20.80 4.68 -11.50
C LEU A 175 21.63 5.57 -12.42
#